data_AF-A0AAE0D2E1-F1
#
_entry.id   AF-A0AAE0D2E1-F1
#
_cell.length_a   1.000
_cell.length_b   1.000
_cell.length_c   1.000
_cell.angle_alpha   90.00
_cell.angle_beta   90.00
_cell.angle_gamma   90.00
#
_symmetry.space_group_name_H-M   'P 1'
#
loop_
_entity.id
_entity.type
_entity.pdbx_description
1 polymer ?
#
loop_
_entity_poly.entity_id
_entity_poly.type
_entity_poly.pdbx_seq_one_letter_code
_entity_poly.pdbx_strand_id
1 'polypeptide(L)'
;MFGSGRRKNDNNDNAHGLPFSPIDEEQAASSYSTTSSLLAEHATEKLKLTKRRRRWHQWNLFEWLDFGTKDMIYIGLIAAIVILFASAEDRYISSRRGSLTYTPAKEAVVLEKAKFHAGLNDMTRFRGDPRPELEDAWDELLSVINIRVDDDELTKMGRDASKAVKINDGKGGYAGMLDIFHHLHCLRMIRIGYTLDLYPAYQPMLSS
;
A
#
# COMPACT_ATOMS: atom_id res chain seq x y z
N MET A 1 -39.32 36.24 -48.77
CA MET A 1 -39.27 36.71 -50.18
C MET A 1 -39.73 35.56 -51.08
N PHE A 2 -40.22 35.91 -52.27
CA PHE A 2 -40.79 35.04 -53.33
C PHE A 2 -39.96 33.79 -53.68
N GLY A 3 -40.53 32.72 -54.23
CA GLY A 3 -41.91 32.52 -54.69
C GLY A 3 -42.17 31.10 -55.23
N SER A 4 -43.39 30.83 -55.71
CA SER A 4 -43.81 29.51 -56.21
C SER A 4 -43.91 29.44 -57.75
N GLY A 5 -43.71 28.25 -58.32
CA GLY A 5 -44.41 27.79 -59.54
C GLY A 5 -43.68 26.72 -60.35
N ARG A 6 -44.26 26.08 -61.38
CA ARG A 6 -45.67 25.70 -61.68
C ARG A 6 -45.72 24.92 -63.04
N ARG A 7 -46.34 23.72 -63.08
CA ARG A 7 -46.91 22.96 -64.25
C ARG A 7 -46.01 22.25 -65.31
N LYS A 8 -46.47 21.03 -65.69
CA LYS A 8 -46.44 20.30 -67.01
C LYS A 8 -45.10 19.80 -67.60
N ASN A 9 -45.04 18.87 -68.58
CA ASN A 9 -46.08 18.26 -69.47
C ASN A 9 -46.14 16.69 -69.46
N ASP A 10 -46.58 16.03 -70.55
CA ASP A 10 -47.33 14.75 -70.56
C ASP A 10 -46.92 13.75 -71.69
N ASN A 11 -47.26 12.45 -71.50
CA ASN A 11 -47.70 11.40 -72.47
C ASN A 11 -46.78 10.68 -73.52
N ASN A 12 -47.26 9.45 -73.89
CA ASN A 12 -47.06 8.62 -75.10
C ASN A 12 -45.75 7.82 -75.32
N ASP A 13 -45.71 6.67 -76.02
CA ASP A 13 -46.71 5.61 -76.31
C ASP A 13 -46.05 4.36 -76.98
N ASN A 14 -46.65 3.18 -76.78
CA ASN A 14 -46.70 1.99 -77.67
C ASN A 14 -45.47 1.15 -78.11
N ALA A 15 -45.80 -0.15 -78.21
CA ALA A 15 -45.01 -1.36 -78.48
C ALA A 15 -44.39 -1.50 -79.89
N HIS A 16 -43.53 -2.52 -80.07
CA HIS A 16 -43.57 -3.56 -81.13
C HIS A 16 -42.48 -4.62 -80.87
N GLY A 17 -42.65 -5.87 -81.32
CA GLY A 17 -41.64 -6.93 -81.23
C GLY A 17 -41.63 -7.82 -82.47
N LEU A 18 -40.51 -8.50 -82.77
CA LEU A 18 -40.28 -9.52 -83.82
C LEU A 18 -38.87 -10.18 -83.60
N PRO A 19 -38.40 -11.23 -84.32
CA PRO A 19 -38.26 -12.57 -83.72
C PRO A 19 -36.81 -13.16 -83.61
N PHE A 20 -36.75 -14.47 -83.35
CA PHE A 20 -35.64 -15.28 -82.80
C PHE A 20 -34.57 -15.74 -83.82
N SER A 21 -33.35 -16.05 -83.35
CA SER A 21 -32.32 -16.85 -84.06
C SER A 21 -31.50 -17.68 -83.06
N PRO A 22 -31.06 -18.92 -83.37
CA PRO A 22 -30.31 -19.77 -82.43
C PRO A 22 -28.88 -19.28 -82.22
N ILE A 23 -28.37 -19.45 -81.00
CA ILE A 23 -26.97 -19.18 -80.61
C ILE A 23 -26.31 -20.52 -80.27
N ASP A 24 -25.07 -20.73 -80.72
CA ASP A 24 -24.33 -21.99 -80.50
C ASP A 24 -24.03 -22.21 -78.99
N GLU A 25 -24.89 -23.03 -78.39
CA GLU A 25 -25.05 -23.21 -76.94
C GLU A 25 -23.78 -23.75 -76.26
N GLU A 26 -22.96 -24.51 -76.98
CA GLU A 26 -21.73 -25.14 -76.47
C GLU A 26 -20.62 -24.14 -76.11
N GLN A 27 -20.42 -23.09 -76.93
CA GLN A 27 -19.40 -22.06 -76.63
C GLN A 27 -19.83 -21.17 -75.46
N ALA A 28 -21.13 -20.89 -75.35
CA ALA A 28 -21.70 -20.20 -74.20
C ALA A 28 -21.55 -21.02 -72.90
N ALA A 29 -21.86 -22.33 -72.96
CA ALA A 29 -21.71 -23.24 -71.84
C ALA A 29 -20.24 -23.37 -71.37
N SER A 30 -19.29 -23.48 -72.29
CA SER A 30 -17.85 -23.54 -71.97
C SER A 30 -17.33 -22.26 -71.31
N SER A 31 -17.75 -21.10 -71.82
CA SER A 31 -17.40 -19.78 -71.28
C SER A 31 -18.00 -19.56 -69.88
N TYR A 32 -19.25 -19.97 -69.68
CA TYR A 32 -19.93 -19.92 -68.39
C TYR A 32 -19.30 -20.88 -67.37
N SER A 33 -18.94 -22.10 -67.78
CA SER A 33 -18.25 -23.08 -66.94
C SER A 33 -16.90 -22.56 -66.44
N THR A 34 -16.10 -21.97 -67.34
CA THR A 34 -14.76 -21.45 -67.02
C THR A 34 -14.84 -20.24 -66.08
N THR A 35 -15.74 -19.28 -66.35
CA THR A 35 -15.93 -18.11 -65.48
C THR A 35 -16.52 -18.49 -64.12
N SER A 36 -17.46 -19.44 -64.07
CA SER A 36 -17.98 -20.00 -62.82
C SER A 36 -16.88 -20.68 -61.99
N SER A 37 -16.00 -21.46 -62.63
CA SER A 37 -14.85 -22.10 -61.97
C SER A 37 -13.89 -21.08 -61.35
N LEU A 38 -13.48 -20.04 -62.08
CA LEU A 38 -12.60 -18.99 -61.57
C LEU A 38 -13.23 -18.17 -60.44
N LEU A 39 -14.54 -17.88 -60.54
CA LEU A 39 -15.28 -17.21 -59.48
C LEU A 39 -15.40 -18.09 -58.23
N ALA A 40 -15.60 -19.39 -58.39
CA ALA A 40 -15.61 -20.35 -57.28
C ALA A 40 -14.24 -20.44 -56.61
N GLU A 41 -13.15 -20.55 -57.36
CA GLU A 41 -11.79 -20.61 -56.81
C GLU A 41 -11.46 -19.36 -55.98
N HIS A 42 -11.64 -18.17 -56.56
CA HIS A 42 -11.43 -16.89 -55.86
C HIS A 42 -12.34 -16.73 -54.63
N ALA A 43 -13.59 -17.22 -54.68
CA ALA A 43 -14.46 -17.28 -53.51
C ALA A 43 -13.91 -18.21 -52.43
N THR A 44 -13.38 -19.39 -52.77
CA THR A 44 -12.74 -20.27 -51.77
C THR A 44 -11.47 -19.65 -51.18
N GLU A 45 -10.68 -18.91 -51.95
CA GLU A 45 -9.47 -18.26 -51.45
C GLU A 45 -9.81 -17.13 -50.47
N LYS A 46 -10.76 -16.25 -50.83
CA LYS A 46 -11.31 -15.23 -49.92
C LYS A 46 -11.85 -15.87 -48.63
N LEU A 47 -12.49 -17.04 -48.72
CA LEU A 47 -13.04 -17.76 -47.56
C LEU A 47 -11.95 -18.43 -46.70
N LYS A 48 -10.85 -18.90 -47.30
CA LYS A 48 -9.64 -19.39 -46.59
C LYS A 48 -8.94 -18.24 -45.86
N LEU A 49 -8.70 -17.11 -46.52
CA LEU A 49 -8.04 -15.93 -45.95
C LEU A 49 -8.86 -15.32 -44.80
N THR A 50 -10.18 -15.18 -44.97
CA THR A 50 -11.07 -14.71 -43.90
C THR A 50 -11.14 -15.68 -42.73
N LYS A 51 -11.21 -17.01 -42.95
CA LYS A 51 -11.10 -18.00 -41.85
C LYS A 51 -9.78 -17.89 -41.09
N ARG A 52 -8.65 -17.71 -41.79
CA ARG A 52 -7.31 -17.56 -41.17
C ARG A 52 -7.21 -16.28 -40.33
N ARG A 53 -7.69 -15.14 -40.85
CA ARG A 53 -7.76 -13.87 -40.12
C ARG A 53 -8.72 -13.91 -38.92
N ARG A 54 -9.89 -14.56 -39.07
CA ARG A 54 -10.86 -14.72 -37.99
C ARG A 54 -10.32 -15.61 -36.86
N ARG A 55 -9.55 -16.66 -37.17
CA ARG A 55 -8.88 -17.49 -36.14
C ARG A 55 -7.93 -16.66 -35.27
N TRP A 56 -7.07 -15.83 -35.85
CA TRP A 56 -6.17 -14.97 -35.06
C TRP A 56 -6.92 -13.98 -34.16
N HIS A 57 -7.97 -13.31 -34.65
CA HIS A 57 -8.73 -12.36 -33.82
C HIS A 57 -9.51 -13.00 -32.65
N GLN A 58 -9.86 -14.28 -32.75
CA GLN A 58 -10.60 -14.98 -31.68
C GLN A 58 -9.73 -15.30 -30.47
N TRP A 59 -8.41 -15.47 -30.63
CA TRP A 59 -7.50 -15.79 -29.53
C TRP A 59 -7.15 -14.54 -28.72
N ASN A 60 -6.77 -13.45 -29.39
CA ASN A 60 -6.47 -12.17 -28.72
C ASN A 60 -7.67 -11.61 -27.93
N LEU A 61 -8.92 -11.87 -28.35
CA LEU A 61 -10.10 -11.42 -27.61
C LEU A 61 -10.33 -12.25 -26.33
N PHE A 62 -9.94 -13.53 -26.33
CA PHE A 62 -10.08 -14.40 -25.17
C PHE A 62 -8.99 -14.14 -24.12
N GLU A 63 -7.74 -13.92 -24.55
CA GLU A 63 -6.63 -13.55 -23.65
C GLU A 63 -6.87 -12.19 -22.96
N TRP A 64 -7.48 -11.22 -23.66
CA TRP A 64 -7.75 -9.90 -23.09
C TRP A 64 -8.89 -9.90 -22.04
N LEU A 65 -9.85 -10.83 -22.12
CA LEU A 65 -10.85 -11.06 -21.07
C LEU A 65 -10.27 -11.77 -19.84
N ASP A 66 -9.27 -12.62 -20.05
CA ASP A 66 -8.65 -13.45 -19.01
C ASP A 66 -7.67 -12.64 -18.13
N PHE A 67 -6.97 -11.64 -18.71
CA PHE A 67 -6.11 -10.70 -17.99
C PHE A 67 -6.88 -9.95 -16.89
N GLY A 68 -7.99 -9.29 -17.24
CA GLY A 68 -8.77 -8.49 -16.29
C GLY A 68 -9.41 -9.31 -15.15
N THR A 69 -9.82 -10.55 -15.41
CA THR A 69 -10.43 -11.39 -14.36
C THR A 69 -9.40 -11.95 -13.39
N LYS A 70 -8.25 -12.42 -13.89
CA LYS A 70 -7.14 -12.88 -13.04
C LYS A 70 -6.54 -11.76 -12.21
N ASP A 71 -6.32 -10.58 -12.79
CA ASP A 71 -5.75 -9.45 -12.07
C ASP A 71 -6.68 -8.97 -10.94
N MET A 72 -8.01 -8.93 -11.15
CA MET A 72 -8.95 -8.62 -10.08
C MET A 72 -8.95 -9.67 -8.96
N ILE A 73 -8.76 -10.96 -9.28
CA ILE A 73 -8.61 -12.02 -8.27
C ILE A 73 -7.29 -11.86 -7.49
N TYR A 74 -6.18 -11.56 -8.16
CA TYR A 74 -4.89 -11.32 -7.50
C TYR A 74 -4.91 -10.06 -6.63
N ILE A 75 -5.47 -8.95 -7.11
CA ILE A 75 -5.63 -7.71 -6.33
C ILE A 75 -6.56 -7.95 -5.13
N GLY A 76 -7.67 -8.67 -5.33
CA GLY A 76 -8.58 -9.06 -4.25
C GLY A 76 -7.91 -9.95 -3.20
N LEU A 77 -7.09 -10.91 -3.63
CA LEU A 77 -6.30 -11.77 -2.74
C LEU A 77 -5.26 -10.97 -1.95
N ILE A 78 -4.51 -10.06 -2.60
CA ILE A 78 -3.54 -9.17 -1.95
C ILE A 78 -4.25 -8.26 -0.94
N ALA A 79 -5.38 -7.65 -1.31
CA ALA A 79 -6.17 -6.82 -0.41
C ALA A 79 -6.70 -7.61 0.78
N ALA A 80 -7.21 -8.82 0.56
CA ALA A 80 -7.65 -9.72 1.64
C ALA A 80 -6.50 -10.11 2.57
N ILE A 81 -5.32 -10.41 2.02
CA ILE A 81 -4.09 -10.68 2.80
C ILE A 81 -3.71 -9.45 3.64
N VAL A 82 -3.68 -8.25 3.05
CA VAL A 82 -3.37 -7.00 3.76
C VAL A 82 -4.38 -6.72 4.88
N ILE A 83 -5.67 -6.92 4.64
CA ILE A 83 -6.74 -6.77 5.65
C ILE A 83 -6.59 -7.82 6.76
N LEU A 84 -6.27 -9.07 6.41
CA LEU A 84 -6.01 -10.13 7.39
C LEU A 84 -4.80 -9.80 8.26
N PHE A 85 -3.68 -9.36 7.68
CA PHE A 85 -2.50 -8.94 8.44
C PHE A 85 -2.78 -7.72 9.32
N ALA A 86 -3.39 -6.65 8.79
CA ALA A 86 -3.73 -5.47 9.57
C ALA A 86 -4.70 -5.80 10.73
N SER A 87 -5.70 -6.66 10.50
CA SER A 87 -6.61 -7.11 11.55
C SER A 87 -5.95 -8.06 12.56
N ALA A 88 -4.94 -8.83 12.16
CA ALA A 88 -4.16 -9.68 13.07
C ALA A 88 -3.23 -8.84 13.94
N GLU A 89 -2.59 -7.82 13.37
CA GLU A 89 -1.75 -6.85 14.09
C GLU A 89 -2.56 -6.03 15.10
N ASP A 90 -3.71 -5.48 14.70
CA ASP A 90 -4.58 -4.70 15.62
C ASP A 90 -5.11 -5.57 16.78
N ARG A 91 -5.48 -6.83 16.51
CA ARG A 91 -5.84 -7.82 17.55
C ARG A 91 -4.65 -8.20 18.45
N TYR A 92 -3.45 -8.35 17.88
CA TYR A 92 -2.23 -8.65 18.63
C TYR A 92 -1.84 -7.49 19.56
N ILE A 93 -1.84 -6.25 19.06
CA ILE A 93 -1.57 -5.05 19.85
C ILE A 93 -2.64 -4.88 20.95
N SER A 94 -3.92 -5.08 20.61
CA SER A 94 -5.03 -4.94 21.56
C SER A 94 -4.99 -5.99 22.68
N SER A 95 -4.68 -7.24 22.37
CA SER A 95 -4.53 -8.29 23.39
C SER A 95 -3.32 -8.08 24.31
N ARG A 96 -2.17 -7.65 23.75
CA ARG A 96 -0.97 -7.29 24.52
C ARG A 96 -1.21 -6.10 25.47
N ARG A 97 -2.06 -5.13 25.08
CA ARG A 97 -2.41 -3.94 25.87
C ARG A 97 -2.99 -4.27 27.26
N GLY A 98 -3.63 -5.44 27.41
CA GLY A 98 -4.17 -5.91 28.69
C GLY A 98 -3.16 -6.64 29.60
N SER A 99 -1.99 -7.03 29.10
CA SER A 99 -1.05 -7.96 29.77
C SER A 99 0.00 -7.29 30.66
N LEU A 100 -0.15 -6.00 30.96
CA LEU A 100 0.84 -5.25 31.75
C LEU A 100 0.81 -5.69 33.22
N THR A 101 2.00 -5.95 33.77
CA THR A 101 2.23 -6.11 35.21
C THR A 101 1.67 -4.90 35.97
N TYR A 102 1.23 -5.10 37.21
CA TYR A 102 0.75 -3.99 38.03
C TYR A 102 1.82 -2.90 38.16
N THR A 103 1.42 -1.65 37.90
CA THR A 103 2.26 -0.46 38.06
C THR A 103 1.37 0.73 38.40
N PRO A 104 1.72 1.56 39.41
CA PRO A 104 0.96 2.77 39.75
C PRO A 104 0.90 3.77 38.58
N ALA A 105 1.90 3.75 37.69
CA ALA A 105 1.94 4.65 36.53
C ALA A 105 0.90 4.32 35.46
N LYS A 106 0.16 3.21 35.56
CA LYS A 106 -0.77 2.73 34.52
C LYS A 106 -1.83 3.75 34.12
N GLU A 107 -2.33 4.53 35.08
CA GLU A 107 -3.34 5.57 34.83
C GLU A 107 -2.78 6.80 34.11
N ALA A 108 -1.47 7.05 34.22
CA ALA A 108 -0.78 8.13 33.52
C ALA A 108 -0.37 7.77 32.07
N VAL A 109 -0.51 6.51 31.64
CA VAL A 109 -0.12 6.07 30.29
C VAL A 109 -1.20 6.38 29.27
N VAL A 110 -0.99 7.44 28.48
CA VAL A 110 -1.78 7.74 27.28
C VAL A 110 -1.15 7.05 26.07
N LEU A 111 -1.93 6.25 25.34
CA LEU A 111 -1.46 5.48 24.16
C LEU A 111 -1.88 6.17 22.85
N GLU A 112 -0.94 6.86 22.22
CA GLU A 112 -1.12 7.53 20.93
C GLU A 112 -0.61 6.68 19.74
N LYS A 113 -1.26 6.79 18.58
CA LYS A 113 -0.76 6.23 17.31
C LYS A 113 0.20 7.22 16.64
N ALA A 114 1.48 7.18 17.01
CA ALA A 114 2.53 7.99 16.39
C ALA A 114 3.20 7.28 15.20
N LYS A 115 3.64 8.05 14.19
CA LYS A 115 4.54 7.53 13.15
C LYS A 115 5.95 7.45 13.71
N PHE A 116 6.56 6.27 13.69
CA PHE A 116 7.93 6.12 14.18
C PHE A 116 8.94 6.68 13.16
N HIS A 117 9.71 7.69 13.59
CA HIS A 117 10.78 8.31 12.81
C HIS A 117 12.09 7.56 13.07
N ALA A 118 12.39 6.61 12.17
CA ALA A 118 13.52 5.68 12.28
C ALA A 118 14.74 6.10 11.42
N GLY A 119 14.79 7.31 10.88
CA GLY A 119 15.89 7.72 10.01
C GLY A 119 17.20 7.78 10.77
N LEU A 120 18.23 7.09 10.26
CA LEU A 120 19.58 7.11 10.85
C LEU A 120 20.20 8.53 10.89
N ASN A 121 19.72 9.42 10.01
CA ASN A 121 20.10 10.82 9.94
C ASN A 121 19.01 11.79 10.45
N ASP A 122 17.94 11.29 11.08
CA ASP A 122 16.87 12.14 11.62
C ASP A 122 17.41 12.93 12.83
N MET A 123 17.64 14.23 12.64
CA MET A 123 18.13 15.11 13.70
C MET A 123 16.99 15.51 14.64
N THR A 124 17.20 15.27 15.94
CA THR A 124 16.27 15.65 17.01
C THR A 124 17.00 16.46 18.07
N ARG A 125 16.25 17.11 18.98
CA ARG A 125 16.88 17.81 20.12
C ARG A 125 17.74 16.90 21.02
N PHE A 126 17.58 15.58 20.90
CA PHE A 126 18.27 14.56 21.69
C PHE A 126 19.40 13.82 20.94
N ARG A 127 19.64 14.14 19.66
CA ARG A 127 20.62 13.46 18.78
C ARG A 127 21.69 14.43 18.24
N GLY A 128 22.83 13.89 17.81
CA GLY A 128 23.93 14.61 17.16
C GLY A 128 25.10 14.85 18.10
N ASP A 129 26.07 15.64 17.62
CA ASP A 129 27.29 15.94 18.36
C ASP A 129 27.02 16.78 19.62
N PRO A 130 27.94 16.73 20.61
CA PRO A 130 27.81 17.47 21.86
C PRO A 130 27.70 18.98 21.64
N ARG A 131 26.68 19.57 22.24
CA ARG A 131 26.36 21.00 22.17
C ARG A 131 25.53 21.39 23.41
N PRO A 132 25.55 22.66 23.84
CA PRO A 132 24.82 23.08 25.05
C PRO A 132 23.33 22.69 25.02
N GLU A 133 22.66 22.91 23.89
CA GLU A 133 21.22 22.66 23.74
C GLU A 133 20.86 21.17 23.77
N LEU A 134 21.83 20.29 23.49
CA LEU A 134 21.67 18.84 23.63
C LEU A 134 21.78 18.44 25.10
N GLU A 135 22.75 18.96 25.84
CA GLU A 135 22.86 18.67 27.27
C GLU A 135 21.68 19.22 28.05
N ASP A 136 21.29 20.49 27.81
CA ASP A 136 20.12 21.11 28.44
C ASP A 136 18.84 20.27 28.19
N ALA A 137 18.64 19.75 26.98
CA ALA A 137 17.49 18.90 26.66
C ALA A 137 17.55 17.55 27.41
N TRP A 138 18.73 16.96 27.57
CA TRP A 138 18.91 15.70 28.30
C TRP A 138 18.88 15.87 29.83
N ASP A 139 19.30 17.01 30.34
CA ASP A 139 19.17 17.42 31.75
C ASP A 139 17.71 17.74 32.09
N GLU A 140 16.98 18.45 31.23
CA GLU A 140 15.53 18.65 31.34
C GLU A 140 14.81 17.29 31.43
N LEU A 141 15.08 16.40 30.48
CA LEU A 141 14.43 15.07 30.37
C LEU A 141 14.69 14.16 31.59
N LEU A 142 15.84 14.31 32.25
CA LEU A 142 16.27 13.48 33.38
C LEU A 142 16.27 14.22 34.73
N SER A 143 15.70 15.43 34.79
CA SER A 143 15.70 16.29 35.97
C SER A 143 14.92 15.71 37.17
N VAL A 144 13.81 14.99 36.92
CA VAL A 144 12.91 14.47 37.97
C VAL A 144 12.54 13.00 37.69
N ILE A 145 13.53 12.12 37.82
CA ILE A 145 13.37 10.67 37.56
C ILE A 145 12.92 9.86 38.79
N ASN A 146 13.13 10.39 40.00
CA ASN A 146 12.82 9.70 41.26
C ASN A 146 11.41 10.06 41.75
N ILE A 147 10.65 9.05 42.16
CA ILE A 147 9.31 9.17 42.72
C ILE A 147 9.24 8.58 44.13
N ARG A 148 8.32 9.07 44.97
CA ARG A 148 7.91 8.36 46.18
C ARG A 148 6.93 7.26 45.80
N VAL A 149 7.14 6.07 46.33
CA VAL A 149 6.24 4.91 46.26
C VAL A 149 5.74 4.62 47.66
N ASP A 150 4.43 4.59 47.86
CA ASP A 150 3.84 4.32 49.16
C ASP A 150 3.86 2.81 49.50
N ASP A 151 3.76 2.47 50.79
CA ASP A 151 3.88 1.10 51.30
C ASP A 151 2.84 0.13 50.68
N ASP A 152 1.65 0.63 50.34
CA ASP A 152 0.60 -0.18 49.71
C ASP A 152 0.89 -0.42 48.21
N GLU A 153 1.37 0.58 47.48
CA GLU A 153 1.83 0.45 46.09
C GLU A 153 3.02 -0.52 45.96
N LEU A 154 3.97 -0.43 46.89
CA LEU A 154 5.09 -1.38 46.97
C LEU A 154 4.58 -2.83 47.11
N THR A 155 3.57 -3.02 47.96
CA THR A 155 2.93 -4.32 48.22
C THR A 155 2.13 -4.81 47.02
N LYS A 156 1.34 -3.96 46.35
CA LYS A 156 0.59 -4.30 45.11
C LYS A 156 1.53 -4.70 43.96
N MET A 157 2.71 -4.08 43.88
CA MET A 157 3.77 -4.48 42.93
C MET A 157 4.51 -5.78 43.31
N GLY A 158 4.19 -6.40 44.45
CA GLY A 158 4.85 -7.62 44.93
C GLY A 158 6.34 -7.43 45.27
N ARG A 159 6.74 -6.20 45.65
CA ARG A 159 8.14 -5.87 45.96
C ARG A 159 8.40 -6.02 47.47
N ASP A 160 9.61 -6.47 47.79
CA ASP A 160 10.04 -6.74 49.16
C ASP A 160 10.43 -5.43 49.89
N ALA A 161 9.63 -5.04 50.87
CA ALA A 161 9.84 -3.85 51.71
C ALA A 161 11.18 -3.83 52.47
N SER A 162 11.81 -5.00 52.73
CA SER A 162 13.13 -5.08 53.37
C SER A 162 14.28 -4.75 52.42
N LYS A 163 14.04 -4.81 51.10
CA LYS A 163 15.02 -4.52 50.04
C LYS A 163 14.80 -3.16 49.38
N ALA A 164 13.69 -2.49 49.67
CA ALA A 164 13.35 -1.18 49.14
C ALA A 164 14.00 -0.05 49.94
N VAL A 165 14.47 1.00 49.26
CA VAL A 165 15.13 2.14 49.90
C VAL A 165 14.07 3.04 50.54
N LYS A 166 13.98 3.06 51.87
CA LYS A 166 13.02 3.87 52.62
C LYS A 166 13.44 5.35 52.66
N ILE A 167 12.48 6.26 52.55
CA ILE A 167 12.73 7.71 52.62
C ILE A 167 12.71 8.17 54.08
N ASN A 168 13.78 8.85 54.53
CA ASN A 168 13.99 9.26 55.92
C ASN A 168 13.54 10.71 56.23
N ASP A 169 12.55 11.24 55.51
CA ASP A 169 12.02 12.61 55.72
C ASP A 169 10.83 12.67 56.71
N GLY A 170 10.53 11.56 57.39
CA GLY A 170 9.40 11.44 58.32
C GLY A 170 8.03 11.28 57.68
N LYS A 171 7.90 11.37 56.34
CA LYS A 171 6.61 11.23 55.62
C LYS A 171 6.33 9.80 55.15
N GLY A 172 7.31 8.90 55.27
CA GLY A 172 7.18 7.51 54.86
C GLY A 172 7.41 7.28 53.36
N GLY A 173 7.04 6.08 52.91
CA GLY A 173 7.26 5.61 51.55
C GLY A 173 8.73 5.29 51.22
N TYR A 174 8.92 4.88 49.97
CA TYR A 174 10.14 4.34 49.41
C TYR A 174 10.56 5.14 48.17
N ALA A 175 11.86 5.21 47.90
CA ALA A 175 12.38 5.77 46.66
C ALA A 175 12.17 4.77 45.51
N GLY A 176 11.57 5.23 44.41
CA GLY A 176 11.36 4.48 43.18
C GLY A 176 11.66 5.31 41.94
N MET A 177 11.62 4.66 40.78
CA MET A 177 11.86 5.27 39.46
C MET A 177 11.04 4.50 38.41
N LEU A 178 10.57 5.18 37.37
CA LEU A 178 10.00 4.49 36.20
C LEU A 178 11.12 3.91 35.33
N ASP A 179 10.99 2.64 34.95
CA ASP A 179 12.00 1.87 34.20
C ASP A 179 12.49 2.57 32.90
N ILE A 180 11.62 3.35 32.25
CA ILE A 180 11.98 4.18 31.09
C ILE A 180 13.09 5.20 31.39
N PHE A 181 13.14 5.77 32.60
CA PHE A 181 14.20 6.70 32.99
C PHE A 181 15.53 6.00 33.24
N HIS A 182 15.52 4.75 33.71
CA HIS A 182 16.74 3.93 33.80
C HIS A 182 17.31 3.65 32.40
N HIS A 183 16.44 3.26 31.45
CA HIS A 183 16.84 3.10 30.05
C HIS A 183 17.42 4.39 29.43
N LEU A 184 16.77 5.54 29.66
CA LEU A 184 17.24 6.83 29.15
C LEU A 184 18.55 7.29 29.80
N HIS A 185 18.72 7.07 31.10
CA HIS A 185 19.99 7.33 31.80
C HIS A 185 21.14 6.51 31.19
N CYS A 186 20.96 5.19 31.04
CA CYS A 186 21.95 4.33 30.42
C CYS A 186 22.24 4.72 28.96
N LEU A 187 21.21 5.12 28.19
CA LEU A 187 21.38 5.63 26.83
C LEU A 187 22.21 6.92 26.78
N ARG A 188 22.02 7.85 27.73
CA ARG A 188 22.87 9.05 27.87
C ARG A 188 24.32 8.68 28.17
N MET A 189 24.54 7.74 29.10
CA MET A 189 25.89 7.27 29.43
C MET A 189 26.60 6.62 28.23
N ILE A 190 25.89 5.81 27.43
CA ILE A 190 26.43 5.23 26.19
C ILE A 190 26.76 6.32 25.16
N ARG A 191 25.88 7.31 24.98
CA ARG A 191 26.11 8.46 24.08
C ARG A 191 27.40 9.20 24.44
N ILE A 192 27.56 9.56 25.71
CA ILE A 192 28.76 10.26 26.23
C ILE A 192 29.99 9.37 26.06
N GLY A 193 29.91 8.08 26.43
CA GLY A 193 31.02 7.13 26.31
C GLY A 193 31.54 6.93 24.88
N TYR A 194 30.65 6.92 23.88
CA TYR A 194 31.05 6.81 22.47
C TYR A 194 31.69 8.09 21.89
N THR A 195 31.46 9.25 22.52
CA THR A 195 31.96 10.57 22.06
C THR A 195 32.82 11.27 23.13
N LEU A 196 33.50 10.49 23.97
CA LEU A 196 34.17 10.99 25.18
C LEU A 196 35.35 11.95 24.90
N ASP A 197 35.95 11.84 23.73
CA ASP A 197 36.91 12.80 23.18
C ASP A 197 36.33 14.22 23.11
N LEU A 198 35.02 14.33 22.86
CA LEU A 198 34.24 15.56 22.82
C LEU A 198 33.65 15.98 24.20
N TYR A 199 33.87 15.19 25.26
CA TYR A 199 33.45 15.51 26.64
C TYR A 199 34.64 15.58 27.63
N PRO A 200 35.47 16.65 27.58
CA PRO A 200 36.63 16.79 28.49
C PRO A 200 36.28 16.67 29.98
N ALA A 201 35.09 17.12 30.39
CA ALA A 201 34.63 17.05 31.79
C ALA A 201 34.42 15.61 32.31
N TYR A 202 34.23 14.63 31.42
CA TYR A 202 33.97 13.23 31.79
C TYR A 202 35.22 12.34 31.66
N GLN A 203 36.28 12.82 31.01
CA GLN A 203 37.55 12.08 30.85
C GLN A 203 38.21 11.62 32.17
N PRO A 204 38.16 12.37 33.29
CA PRO A 204 38.73 11.91 34.57
C PRO A 204 38.09 10.63 35.15
N MET A 205 36.92 10.22 34.65
CA MET A 205 36.27 8.96 35.07
C MET A 205 36.92 7.71 34.45
N LEU A 206 37.79 7.86 33.44
CA LEU A 206 38.56 6.74 32.85
C LEU A 206 40.00 6.64 33.35
N SER A 207 40.49 7.59 34.15
CA SER A 207 41.87 7.63 34.64
C SER A 207 42.08 6.92 36.00
N SER A 208 41.20 5.98 36.36
CA SER A 208 41.24 5.21 37.62
C SER A 208 41.67 3.76 37.41
#